data_AF-A0A075K191-F1
#
_entry.id   AF-A0A075K191-F1
#
_cell.length_a   1.000
_cell.length_b   1.000
_cell.length_c   1.000
_cell.angle_alpha   90.00
_cell.angle_beta   90.00
_cell.angle_gamma   90.00
#
_symmetry.space_group_name_H-M   'P 1'
#
loop_
_entity.id
_entity.type
_entity.pdbx_description
1 polymer ?
#
loop_
_entity_poly.entity_id
_entity_poly.type
_entity_poly.pdbx_seq_one_letter_code
_entity_poly.pdbx_strand_id
1 'polypeptide(L)'
;MIARCLAGTVLGFPLAALLLALLLHVLPRHGDAFLIPGLILFFPLWTAFMAGAYLFRSGARAWLVMGGANIVVFSTLWLLRLPA
;
A
#
# COMPACT_ATOMS: atom_id res chain seq x y z
N MET A 1 14.50 15.98 -5.20
CA MET A 1 13.90 14.89 -6.01
C MET A 1 14.06 13.52 -5.36
N ILE A 2 15.28 13.13 -4.95
CA ILE A 2 15.58 11.80 -4.39
C ILE A 2 14.66 11.39 -3.23
N ALA A 3 14.35 12.32 -2.31
CA ALA A 3 13.50 12.03 -1.15
C ALA A 3 12.08 11.57 -1.53
N ARG A 4 11.50 12.11 -2.61
CA ARG A 4 10.19 11.68 -3.11
C ARG A 4 10.26 10.32 -3.78
N CYS A 5 11.32 10.10 -4.56
CA CYS A 5 11.58 8.79 -5.17
C CYS A 5 11.71 7.72 -4.10
N LEU A 6 12.51 7.96 -3.04
CA LEU A 6 12.65 7.05 -1.91
C LEU A 6 11.34 6.83 -1.14
N ALA A 7 10.52 7.88 -0.93
CA ALA A 7 9.20 7.70 -0.32
C ALA A 7 8.33 6.75 -1.16
N GLY A 8 8.26 7.00 -2.46
CA GLY A 8 7.53 6.17 -3.43
C GLY A 8 8.00 4.72 -3.43
N THR A 9 9.32 4.51 -3.51
CA THR A 9 9.93 3.19 -3.57
C THR A 9 9.75 2.42 -2.27
N VAL A 10 10.16 3.02 -1.14
CA VAL A 10 10.25 2.34 0.15
C VAL A 10 8.88 2.21 0.81
N LEU A 11 8.08 3.29 0.82
CA LEU A 11 6.77 3.28 1.48
C LEU A 11 5.64 2.86 0.54
N GLY A 12 5.80 3.01 -0.78
CA GLY A 12 4.82 2.53 -1.75
C GLY A 12 4.77 1.00 -1.83
N PHE A 13 5.90 0.31 -1.61
CA PHE A 13 5.98 -1.15 -1.65
C PHE A 13 5.08 -1.81 -0.58
N PRO A 14 5.27 -1.52 0.73
CA PRO A 14 4.39 -2.07 1.77
C PRO A 14 2.96 -1.57 1.61
N LEU A 15 2.74 -0.32 1.18
CA LEU A 15 1.40 0.21 0.99
C LEU A 15 0.62 -0.56 -0.09
N ALA A 16 1.25 -0.89 -1.22
CA ALA A 16 0.65 -1.71 -2.26
C ALA A 16 0.28 -3.11 -1.74
N ALA A 17 1.18 -3.75 -0.99
CA ALA A 17 0.94 -5.05 -0.40
C ALA A 17 -0.22 -5.01 0.62
N LEU A 18 -0.21 -4.03 1.52
CA LEU A 18 -1.24 -3.87 2.56
C LEU A 18 -2.61 -3.58 1.95
N LEU A 19 -2.69 -2.74 0.92
CA LEU A 19 -3.96 -2.44 0.25
C LEU A 19 -4.52 -3.66 -0.49
N LEU A 20 -3.67 -4.44 -1.17
CA LEU A 20 -4.11 -5.67 -1.82
C LEU A 20 -4.50 -6.74 -0.79
N ALA A 21 -3.77 -6.87 0.30
CA ALA A 21 -4.15 -7.77 1.40
C ALA A 21 -5.49 -7.38 2.00
N LEU A 22 -5.73 -6.08 2.24
CA LEU A 22 -7.02 -5.58 2.73
C LEU A 22 -8.14 -5.86 1.73
N LEU A 23 -7.90 -5.65 0.43
CA LEU A 23 -8.89 -5.94 -0.61
C LEU A 23 -9.24 -7.44 -0.67
N LEU A 24 -8.24 -8.33 -0.62
CA LEU A 24 -8.45 -9.77 -0.60
C LEU A 24 -9.18 -10.22 0.66
N HIS A 25 -8.87 -9.61 1.82
CA HIS A 25 -9.50 -9.94 3.09
C HIS A 25 -11.01 -9.61 3.11
N VAL A 26 -11.44 -8.55 2.43
CA VAL A 26 -12.87 -8.18 2.31
C VAL A 26 -13.65 -9.11 1.37
N LEU A 27 -12.96 -9.84 0.48
CA LEU A 27 -13.59 -10.73 -0.47
C LEU A 27 -14.03 -12.07 0.17
N PRO A 28 -15.03 -12.76 -0.42
CA PRO A 28 -15.42 -14.09 0.03
C PRO A 28 -14.24 -15.06 0.03
N ARG A 29 -14.15 -15.91 1.06
CA ARG A 29 -13.04 -16.86 1.27
C ARG A 29 -11.67 -16.19 1.22
N HIS A 30 -11.54 -14.95 1.71
CA HIS A 30 -10.30 -14.17 1.70
C HIS A 30 -9.68 -14.00 0.31
N GLY A 31 -10.51 -14.04 -0.75
CA GLY A 31 -10.08 -13.75 -2.10
C GLY A 31 -9.14 -14.80 -2.71
N ASP A 32 -9.16 -16.06 -2.26
CA ASP A 32 -8.34 -17.17 -2.79
C ASP A 32 -8.29 -17.21 -4.34
N ALA A 33 -9.45 -17.04 -4.99
CA ALA A 33 -9.56 -17.05 -6.45
C ALA A 33 -8.85 -15.88 -7.15
N PHE A 34 -8.57 -14.80 -6.41
CA PHE A 34 -7.96 -13.57 -6.90
C PHE A 34 -6.53 -13.37 -6.40
N LEU A 35 -5.95 -14.36 -5.71
CA LEU A 35 -4.59 -14.26 -5.18
C LEU A 35 -3.57 -14.03 -6.32
N ILE A 36 -3.61 -14.83 -7.39
CA ILE A 36 -2.70 -14.67 -8.53
C ILE A 36 -2.91 -13.33 -9.25
N PRO A 37 -4.14 -12.91 -9.63
CA PRO A 37 -4.40 -11.56 -10.13
C PRO A 37 -3.91 -10.45 -9.20
N GLY A 38 -4.06 -10.60 -7.88
CA GLY A 38 -3.59 -9.65 -6.88
C GLY A 38 -2.07 -9.51 -6.89
N LEU A 39 -1.34 -10.63 -6.95
CA LEU A 39 0.13 -10.62 -7.07
C LEU A 39 0.60 -9.97 -8.37
N ILE A 40 -0.13 -10.14 -9.47
CA ILE A 40 0.17 -9.45 -10.73
C ILE A 40 -0.10 -7.94 -10.59
N LEU A 41 -1.21 -7.55 -9.94
CA LEU A 41 -1.60 -6.15 -9.72
C LEU A 41 -0.67 -5.39 -8.75
N PHE A 42 0.08 -6.12 -7.93
CA PHE A 42 1.06 -5.55 -7.00
C PHE A 42 2.07 -4.64 -7.70
N PHE A 43 2.70 -5.09 -8.78
CA PHE A 43 3.74 -4.32 -9.47
C PHE A 43 3.22 -3.03 -10.12
N PRO A 44 2.09 -3.05 -10.87
CA PRO A 44 1.45 -1.83 -11.35
C PRO A 44 1.05 -0.88 -10.23
N LEU A 45 0.47 -1.39 -9.15
CA LEU A 45 0.02 -0.56 -8.02
C LEU A 45 1.20 0.10 -7.29
N TRP A 46 2.27 -0.65 -7.04
CA TRP A 46 3.50 -0.11 -6.46
C TRP A 46 4.12 0.96 -7.36
N THR A 47 4.16 0.71 -8.67
CA THR A 47 4.65 1.69 -9.65
C THR A 47 3.77 2.95 -9.66
N ALA A 48 2.46 2.81 -9.51
CA ALA A 48 1.55 3.95 -9.37
C ALA A 48 1.85 4.77 -8.11
N PHE A 49 2.22 4.13 -6.98
CA PHE A 49 2.67 4.84 -5.79
C PHE A 49 4.03 5.52 -5.97
N MET A 50 4.98 4.89 -6.66
CA MET A 50 6.25 5.52 -7.02
C MET A 50 6.04 6.78 -7.86
N ALA A 51 5.22 6.69 -8.92
CA ALA A 51 4.86 7.82 -9.77
C ALA A 51 4.09 8.89 -8.98
N GLY A 52 3.12 8.47 -8.17
CA GLY A 52 2.31 9.34 -7.32
C GLY A 52 3.12 10.13 -6.30
N ALA A 53 4.26 9.60 -5.83
CA ALA A 53 5.14 10.31 -4.92
C ALA A 53 5.69 11.63 -5.51
N TYR A 54 5.74 11.76 -6.85
CA TYR A 54 6.15 12.99 -7.52
C TYR A 54 5.07 14.08 -7.54
N LEU A 55 3.80 13.74 -7.25
CA LEU A 55 2.72 14.72 -7.11
C LEU A 55 2.90 15.60 -5.86
N PHE A 56 3.67 15.15 -4.88
CA PHE A 56 3.96 15.95 -3.69
C PHE A 56 4.99 17.06 -3.97
N ARG A 57 4.69 18.26 -3.47
CA ARG A 57 5.58 19.43 -3.55
C ARG A 57 6.88 19.27 -2.75
N SER A 58 6.89 18.47 -1.68
CA SER A 58 8.08 18.25 -0.84
C SER A 58 8.28 16.76 -0.53
N GLY A 59 9.55 16.38 -0.33
CA GLY A 59 9.92 15.02 0.08
C GLY A 59 9.33 14.66 1.45
N ALA A 60 9.45 15.56 2.42
CA ALA A 60 8.89 15.36 3.76
C ALA A 60 7.37 15.09 3.72
N ARG A 61 6.61 15.82 2.90
CA ARG A 61 5.17 15.58 2.75
C ARG A 61 4.87 14.23 2.11
N ALA A 62 5.66 13.81 1.11
CA ALA A 62 5.52 12.48 0.52
C ALA A 62 5.73 11.38 1.56
N TRP A 63 6.79 11.49 2.37
CA TRP A 63 7.07 10.55 3.46
C TRP A 63 5.96 10.51 4.51
N LEU A 64 5.50 11.67 4.99
CA LEU A 64 4.44 11.75 5.99
C LEU A 64 3.12 11.15 5.49
N VAL A 65 2.72 11.47 4.26
CA VAL A 65 1.46 10.98 3.69
C VAL A 65 1.54 9.48 3.41
N MET A 66 2.59 9.01 2.74
CA MET A 66 2.73 7.59 2.44
C MET A 66 2.96 6.76 3.70
N GLY A 67 3.70 7.28 4.67
CA GLY A 67 3.93 6.63 5.97
C GLY A 67 2.65 6.56 6.78
N GLY A 68 1.89 7.66 6.85
CA GLY A 68 0.57 7.69 7.47
C GLY A 68 -0.41 6.70 6.83
N ALA A 69 -0.42 6.61 5.50
CA ALA A 69 -1.24 5.64 4.78
C ALA A 69 -0.86 4.19 5.14
N ASN A 70 0.43 3.88 5.26
CA ASN A 70 0.87 2.55 5.72
C ASN A 70 0.34 2.23 7.13
N ILE A 71 0.49 3.17 8.07
CA ILE A 71 0.02 3.01 9.44
C ILE A 71 -1.48 2.75 9.45
N VAL A 72 -2.27 3.55 8.72
CA VAL A 72 -3.73 3.40 8.66
C VAL A 72 -4.12 2.02 8.15
N VAL A 73 -3.62 1.61 6.98
CA VAL A 73 -4.01 0.32 6.37
C VAL A 73 -3.54 -0.87 7.22
N PHE A 74 -2.33 -0.79 7.76
CA PHE A 74 -1.82 -1.82 8.66
C PHE A 74 -2.66 -1.92 9.95
N SER A 75 -2.98 -0.79 10.58
CA SER A 75 -3.84 -0.77 11.77
C SER A 75 -5.23 -1.35 11.48
N THR A 76 -5.82 -1.07 10.31
CA THR A 76 -7.08 -1.69 9.90
C THR A 76 -6.95 -3.21 9.80
N LEU A 77 -5.94 -3.71 9.07
CA LEU A 77 -5.67 -5.15 8.97
C LEU A 77 -5.40 -5.81 10.33
N TRP A 78 -4.68 -5.12 11.20
CA TRP A 78 -4.39 -5.58 12.55
C TRP A 78 -5.67 -5.72 13.37
N LEU A 79 -6.54 -4.72 13.35
CA LEU A 79 -7.83 -4.76 14.06
C LEU A 79 -8.73 -5.88 13.54
N LEU A 80 -8.76 -6.12 12.21
CA LEU A 80 -9.52 -7.21 11.60
C LEU A 80 -8.99 -8.61 11.99
N ARG A 81 -7.70 -8.70 12.35
CA ARG A 81 -7.07 -9.95 12.80
C ARG A 81 -7.40 -10.29 14.26
N LEU A 82 -7.79 -9.32 15.08
CA LEU A 82 -8.05 -9.57 16.49
C LEU A 82 -9.27 -10.51 16.65
N PRO A 83 -9.20 -11.52 17.53
CA PRO A 83 -10.36 -12.34 17.84
C PRO A 83 -11.44 -11.45 18.46
N ALA A 84 -12.68 -11.59 17.97
CA ALA A 84 -13.86 -10.89 18.49
C ALA A 84 -14.24 -11.37 19.89
#